data_AF-A0A8J6SCZ6-F1
#
_entry.id   AF-A0A8J6SCZ6-F1
#
_cell.length_a   1.000
_cell.length_b   1.000
_cell.length_c   1.000
_cell.angle_alpha   90.00
_cell.angle_beta   90.00
_cell.angle_gamma   90.00
#
_symmetry.space_group_name_H-M   'P 1'
#
loop_
_entity.id
_entity.type
_entity.pdbx_description
1 polymer ?
#
loop_
_entity_poly.entity_id
_entity_poly.type
_entity_poly.pdbx_seq_one_letter_code
_entity_poly.pdbx_strand_id
1 'polypeptide(L)'
;MTGQSYANGFLRLLSSGATTTPLPPYALPVNREVTIGREPSCQIVLDSSQHGIVSRRHATIRPLSQSGGASVGWEICDMNSANGTYVNGTRLQGWQKLLSGDRIMLGQNGAEFMFEYQVASVKTQLSSPPVTPPPQLQTKAVIASVTPPPPQPEGVTFTQLFPILSTGRDLTKKAYLVPGILTVAFVILLFAAVGTPIVFNLVLASYLAGAAYYFVYQLCGKHKPWWVLLFSASTTALILVSPLLLGFIYVFRVILPGDVDTILRGAQQVSFSEFPSLLVRMFFGAGLMEELLKALPVLALYLIGRRLPSKKWRDRIGVWEPLDGILLGTASAAGFTLLETLGQYVPNIIQNITLQAGEGAGELLGLQLLIPRILGSVAGHMAYSGYFGYFIGLSALKPSKRWTILVVGYFTASGLHALWNATGSVSGLLLAVVGVLSYAFLTAAILKARALSPTRNSNFATRFGNLP
;
A
#
# COMPACT_ATOMS: atom_id res chain seq x y z
N MET A 1 16.42 -44.48 40.55
CA MET A 1 16.32 -43.11 39.99
C MET A 1 15.98 -43.23 38.51
N THR A 2 14.81 -42.73 38.12
CA THR A 2 14.22 -42.85 36.78
C THR A 2 14.91 -41.92 35.79
N GLY A 3 15.72 -42.48 34.88
CA GLY A 3 16.29 -41.72 33.76
C GLY A 3 15.20 -41.41 32.74
N GLN A 4 14.82 -40.15 32.60
CA GLN A 4 13.91 -39.72 31.54
C GLN A 4 14.68 -39.59 30.22
N SER A 5 14.32 -40.42 29.24
CA SER A 5 14.74 -40.23 27.85
C SER A 5 13.98 -39.05 27.25
N TYR A 6 14.67 -37.96 26.95
CA TYR A 6 14.09 -36.84 26.20
C TYR A 6 14.15 -37.17 24.71
N ALA A 7 12.99 -37.38 24.08
CA ALA A 7 12.88 -37.41 22.64
C ALA A 7 12.75 -35.97 22.13
N ASN A 8 13.68 -35.52 21.28
CA ASN A 8 13.57 -34.23 20.60
C ASN A 8 13.05 -34.48 19.18
N GLY A 9 11.87 -33.93 18.87
CA GLY A 9 11.26 -33.96 17.54
C GLY A 9 11.66 -32.74 16.74
N PHE A 10 11.83 -32.89 15.43
CA PHE A 10 12.23 -31.82 14.53
C PHE A 10 11.48 -31.90 13.20
N LEU A 11 11.22 -30.75 12.59
CA LEU A 11 10.79 -30.64 11.20
C LEU A 11 11.89 -30.03 10.35
N ARG A 12 12.29 -30.72 9.29
CA ARG A 12 13.22 -30.20 8.29
C ARG A 12 12.45 -29.76 7.05
N LEU A 13 12.55 -28.49 6.68
CA LEU A 13 11.97 -28.00 5.43
C LEU A 13 12.79 -28.54 4.25
N LEU A 14 12.11 -29.19 3.30
CA LEU A 14 12.70 -29.69 2.07
C LEU A 14 12.60 -28.61 1.00
N SER A 15 13.73 -28.14 0.47
CA SER A 15 13.76 -27.10 -0.58
C SER A 15 13.48 -27.69 -1.96
N SER A 16 12.68 -26.99 -2.77
CA SER A 16 12.36 -27.35 -4.16
C SER A 16 13.38 -26.79 -5.19
N GLY A 17 14.51 -26.21 -4.77
CA GLY A 17 15.48 -25.60 -5.69
C GLY A 17 16.85 -25.32 -5.08
N ALA A 18 17.84 -25.12 -5.96
CA ALA A 18 19.30 -25.12 -5.73
C ALA A 18 19.84 -24.05 -4.74
N THR A 19 19.54 -24.21 -3.45
CA THR A 19 20.27 -23.56 -2.36
C THR A 19 21.21 -24.56 -1.69
N THR A 20 22.51 -24.35 -1.83
CA THR A 20 23.59 -25.20 -1.31
C THR A 20 23.78 -25.14 0.22
N THR A 21 22.88 -24.49 0.96
CA THR A 21 22.92 -24.42 2.43
C THR A 21 21.61 -24.98 3.02
N PRO A 22 21.64 -26.09 3.77
CA PRO A 22 20.45 -26.61 4.45
C PRO A 22 19.96 -25.63 5.51
N LEU A 23 18.67 -25.30 5.51
CA LEU A 23 18.06 -24.52 6.59
C LEU A 23 18.08 -25.34 7.90
N PRO A 24 18.28 -24.68 9.07
CA PRO A 24 18.22 -25.38 10.35
C PRO A 24 16.82 -25.96 10.58
N PRO A 25 16.71 -27.15 11.19
CA PRO A 25 15.41 -27.76 11.45
C PRO A 25 14.63 -27.02 12.55
N TYR A 26 13.30 -27.06 12.48
CA TYR A 26 12.41 -26.49 13.49
C TYR A 26 12.20 -27.48 14.62
N ALA A 27 12.52 -27.08 15.85
CA ALA A 27 12.33 -27.92 17.03
C ALA A 27 10.85 -28.04 17.43
N LEU A 28 10.41 -29.26 17.71
CA LEU A 28 9.08 -29.57 18.23
C LEU A 28 9.18 -29.86 19.75
N PRO A 29 8.75 -28.93 20.61
CA PRO A 29 8.80 -29.09 22.06
C PRO A 29 7.85 -30.19 22.53
N VAL A 30 8.25 -30.88 23.60
CA VAL A 30 7.50 -32.00 24.20
C VAL A 30 6.33 -31.57 25.09
N ASN A 31 6.19 -30.27 25.37
CA ASN A 31 5.24 -29.74 26.36
C ASN A 31 4.23 -28.71 25.81
N ARG A 32 4.23 -28.43 24.50
CA ARG A 32 3.28 -27.49 23.88
C ARG A 32 3.03 -27.82 22.42
N GLU A 33 1.90 -27.37 21.91
CA GLU A 33 1.59 -27.45 20.49
C GLU A 33 2.39 -26.43 19.66
N VAL A 34 2.65 -26.78 18.41
CA VAL A 34 3.33 -25.95 17.41
C VAL A 34 2.40 -25.78 16.22
N THR A 35 2.05 -24.54 15.93
CA THR A 35 1.25 -24.21 14.76
C THR A 35 2.12 -23.77 13.59
N ILE A 36 1.74 -24.21 12.39
CA ILE A 36 2.43 -23.96 11.14
C ILE A 36 1.50 -23.16 10.23
N GLY A 37 2.00 -22.07 9.63
CA GLY A 37 1.19 -21.25 8.73
C GLY A 37 1.89 -19.96 8.32
N ARG A 38 1.15 -19.11 7.59
CA ARG A 38 1.66 -17.79 7.14
C ARG A 38 1.43 -16.65 8.13
N GLU A 39 0.68 -16.88 9.19
CA GLU A 39 0.40 -15.85 10.18
C GLU A 39 1.59 -15.69 11.14
N PRO A 40 1.99 -14.46 11.52
CA PRO A 40 3.08 -14.25 12.48
C PRO A 40 2.85 -14.84 13.88
N SER A 41 1.60 -15.20 14.21
CA SER A 41 1.24 -15.86 15.46
C SER A 41 1.58 -17.36 15.48
N CYS A 42 1.93 -17.95 14.34
CA CYS A 42 2.38 -19.32 14.24
C CYS A 42 3.81 -19.48 14.77
N GLN A 43 4.12 -20.68 15.29
CA GLN A 43 5.47 -20.99 15.79
C GLN A 43 6.43 -21.32 14.63
N ILE A 44 5.92 -21.91 13.55
CA ILE A 44 6.63 -22.08 12.29
C ILE A 44 5.93 -21.20 11.26
N VAL A 45 6.56 -20.07 10.94
CA VAL A 45 6.03 -19.05 10.03
C VAL A 45 6.64 -19.25 8.64
N LEU A 46 5.77 -19.47 7.65
CA LEU A 46 6.18 -19.57 6.25
C LEU A 46 5.92 -18.26 5.51
N ASP A 47 6.89 -17.80 4.73
CA ASP A 47 6.77 -16.55 3.99
C ASP A 47 5.64 -16.63 2.95
N SER A 48 4.70 -15.69 3.06
CA SER A 48 3.59 -15.53 2.13
C SER A 48 3.97 -15.26 0.68
N SER A 49 5.15 -14.70 0.43
CA SER A 49 5.65 -14.43 -0.92
C SER A 49 6.03 -15.73 -1.66
N GLN A 50 6.55 -16.70 -0.92
CA GLN A 50 7.03 -17.98 -1.45
C GLN A 50 6.00 -19.11 -1.30
N HIS A 51 5.16 -19.07 -0.25
CA HIS A 51 4.29 -20.17 0.15
C HIS A 51 2.80 -19.78 0.10
N GLY A 52 2.36 -19.15 -0.99
CA GLY A 52 1.02 -18.58 -1.14
C GLY A 52 -0.14 -19.56 -0.91
N ILE A 53 0.07 -20.85 -1.17
CA ILE A 53 -0.94 -21.89 -0.98
C ILE A 53 -1.11 -22.34 0.48
N VAL A 54 -0.20 -21.96 1.38
CA VAL A 54 -0.31 -22.30 2.79
C VAL A 54 -1.39 -21.41 3.43
N SER A 55 -2.28 -21.93 4.28
CA SER A 55 -3.23 -21.11 5.06
C SER A 55 -2.54 -20.24 6.12
N ARG A 56 -3.24 -19.22 6.63
CA ARG A 56 -2.76 -18.37 7.74
C ARG A 56 -2.37 -19.21 8.97
N ARG A 57 -3.27 -20.09 9.40
CA ARG A 57 -3.00 -21.21 10.31
C ARG A 57 -3.35 -22.48 9.53
N HIS A 58 -2.35 -23.28 9.18
CA HIS A 58 -2.52 -24.39 8.24
C HIS A 58 -2.64 -25.73 8.95
N ALA A 59 -1.67 -26.05 9.79
CA ALA A 59 -1.62 -27.30 10.53
C ALA A 59 -1.12 -27.04 11.95
N THR A 60 -1.44 -27.95 12.86
CA THR A 60 -0.93 -27.96 14.23
C THR A 60 -0.29 -29.31 14.53
N ILE A 61 0.83 -29.30 15.25
CA ILE A 61 1.53 -30.49 15.73
C ILE A 61 1.57 -30.43 17.24
N ARG A 62 1.22 -31.54 17.91
CA ARG A 62 1.27 -31.64 19.37
C ARG A 62 1.97 -32.90 19.84
N PRO A 63 2.56 -32.88 21.04
CA PRO A 63 3.11 -34.08 21.66
C PRO A 63 2.00 -35.03 22.11
N LEU A 64 2.16 -36.32 21.82
CA LEU A 64 1.40 -37.43 22.40
C LEU A 64 2.08 -37.80 23.73
N SER A 65 1.50 -37.39 24.85
CA SER A 65 1.91 -37.89 26.18
C SER A 65 1.19 -39.21 26.45
N GLN A 66 1.94 -40.30 26.57
CA GLN A 66 1.39 -41.55 27.11
C GLN A 66 1.50 -41.53 28.64
N SER A 67 0.38 -41.75 29.32
CA SER A 67 0.37 -42.07 30.76
C SER A 67 1.15 -43.37 30.97
N GLY A 68 2.32 -43.27 31.60
CA GLY A 68 3.16 -44.43 31.92
C GLY A 68 4.45 -44.54 31.11
N GLY A 69 5.30 -43.51 31.16
CA GLY A 69 6.75 -43.66 31.03
C GLY A 69 7.33 -43.90 29.63
N ALA A 70 8.07 -42.89 29.14
CA ALA A 70 9.20 -42.97 28.22
C ALA A 70 8.98 -43.06 26.69
N SER A 71 7.81 -42.69 26.15
CA SER A 71 7.75 -42.27 24.74
C SER A 71 6.90 -41.01 24.55
N VAL A 72 7.54 -39.94 24.06
CA VAL A 72 6.83 -38.76 23.54
C VAL A 72 6.71 -38.96 22.04
N GLY A 73 5.49 -39.18 21.56
CA GLY A 73 5.18 -39.15 20.13
C GLY A 73 4.75 -37.76 19.69
N TRP A 74 4.55 -37.55 18.39
CA TRP A 74 3.90 -36.35 17.88
C TRP A 74 2.75 -36.74 16.98
N GLU A 75 1.72 -35.90 16.93
CA GLU A 75 0.65 -36.01 15.96
C GLU A 75 0.35 -34.65 15.33
N ILE A 76 -0.13 -34.68 14.10
CA ILE A 76 -0.46 -33.53 13.28
C ILE A 76 -1.95 -33.51 12.94
N CYS A 77 -2.53 -32.32 12.84
CA CYS A 77 -3.89 -32.13 12.34
C CYS A 77 -3.97 -30.90 11.43
N ASP A 78 -4.82 -30.98 10.41
CA ASP A 78 -5.16 -29.87 9.54
C ASP A 78 -6.11 -28.89 10.24
N MET A 79 -5.78 -27.59 10.21
CA MET A 79 -6.56 -26.53 10.85
C MET A 79 -7.63 -25.95 9.91
N ASN A 80 -8.34 -26.82 9.19
CA ASN A 80 -9.31 -26.46 8.13
C ASN A 80 -8.67 -25.57 7.05
N SER A 81 -7.51 -26.01 6.55
CA SER A 81 -6.75 -25.28 5.55
C SER A 81 -7.43 -25.35 4.18
N ALA A 82 -7.20 -24.33 3.33
CA ALA A 82 -7.85 -24.25 2.02
C ALA A 82 -7.39 -25.36 1.06
N ASN A 83 -6.13 -25.78 1.19
CA ASN A 83 -5.49 -26.74 0.28
C ASN A 83 -5.21 -28.11 0.93
N GLY A 84 -5.56 -28.29 2.21
CA GLY A 84 -5.34 -29.53 2.95
C GLY A 84 -3.88 -29.79 3.36
N THR A 85 -3.71 -30.57 4.42
CA THR A 85 -2.43 -31.13 4.85
C THR A 85 -2.34 -32.59 4.41
N TYR A 86 -1.16 -33.02 3.93
CA TYR A 86 -0.91 -34.37 3.47
C TYR A 86 0.29 -34.96 4.20
N VAL A 87 0.22 -36.24 4.57
CA VAL A 87 1.35 -37.01 5.09
C VAL A 87 1.60 -38.18 4.16
N ASN A 88 2.82 -38.29 3.65
CA ASN A 88 3.24 -39.29 2.65
C ASN A 88 2.27 -39.35 1.45
N GLY A 89 1.81 -38.18 0.97
CA GLY A 89 0.89 -38.04 -0.15
C GLY A 89 -0.59 -38.27 0.16
N THR A 90 -0.93 -38.74 1.37
CA THR A 90 -2.32 -38.98 1.78
C THR A 90 -2.86 -37.78 2.54
N ARG A 91 -4.04 -37.28 2.16
CA ARG A 91 -4.67 -36.13 2.82
C ARG A 91 -5.14 -36.50 4.22
N LEU A 92 -4.83 -35.67 5.21
CA LEU A 92 -5.25 -35.88 6.59
C LEU A 92 -6.77 -35.79 6.74
N GLN A 93 -7.33 -36.67 7.57
CA GLN A 93 -8.69 -36.61 8.07
C GLN A 93 -8.64 -36.66 9.60
N GLY A 94 -8.43 -35.50 10.23
CA GLY A 94 -8.25 -35.39 11.68
C GLY A 94 -6.79 -35.54 12.13
N TRP A 95 -6.61 -35.96 13.39
CA TRP A 95 -5.29 -36.14 13.99
C TRP A 95 -4.61 -37.40 13.48
N GLN A 96 -3.35 -37.28 13.07
CA GLN A 96 -2.52 -38.38 12.60
C GLN A 96 -1.17 -38.39 13.33
N LYS A 97 -0.80 -39.55 13.89
CA LYS A 97 0.51 -39.77 14.50
C LYS A 97 1.63 -39.69 13.45
N LEU A 98 2.72 -39.02 13.80
CA LEU A 98 3.92 -38.88 12.98
C LEU A 98 4.97 -39.94 13.35
N LEU A 99 5.62 -40.49 12.32
CA LEU A 99 6.75 -41.40 12.40
C LEU A 99 7.99 -40.76 11.76
N SER A 100 9.17 -41.03 12.31
CA SER A 100 10.43 -40.48 11.75
C SER A 100 10.55 -40.86 10.28
N GLY A 101 10.84 -39.88 9.43
CA GLY A 101 10.89 -39.99 7.98
C GLY A 101 9.61 -39.56 7.27
N ASP A 102 8.50 -39.32 7.98
CA ASP A 102 7.24 -38.88 7.36
C ASP A 102 7.40 -37.53 6.65
N ARG A 103 6.88 -37.46 5.43
CA ARG A 103 6.83 -36.26 4.60
C ARG A 103 5.49 -35.56 4.76
N ILE A 104 5.52 -34.33 5.26
CA ILE A 104 4.35 -33.49 5.52
C ILE A 104 4.29 -32.41 4.44
N MET A 105 3.24 -32.39 3.62
CA MET A 105 3.01 -31.37 2.61
C MET A 105 1.83 -30.47 2.98
N LEU A 106 2.03 -29.16 2.91
CA LEU A 106 1.00 -28.14 3.15
C LEU A 106 0.34 -27.71 1.84
N GLY A 107 -0.53 -28.57 1.31
CA GLY A 107 -1.10 -28.51 -0.05
C GLY A 107 -0.29 -29.35 -1.05
N GLN A 108 -0.95 -29.84 -2.12
CA GLN A 108 -0.37 -30.77 -3.10
C GLN A 108 0.88 -30.27 -3.84
N ASN A 109 1.18 -28.97 -3.79
CA ASN A 109 2.41 -28.36 -4.35
C ASN A 109 3.03 -27.34 -3.36
N GLY A 110 2.86 -27.58 -2.06
CA GLY A 110 3.19 -26.63 -1.00
C GLY A 110 4.55 -26.85 -0.36
N ALA A 111 4.74 -26.21 0.80
CA ALA A 111 5.89 -26.49 1.64
C ALA A 111 5.90 -27.97 2.03
N GLU A 112 7.04 -28.62 1.84
CA GLU A 112 7.26 -30.01 2.25
C GLU A 112 8.24 -30.05 3.43
N PHE A 113 7.87 -30.77 4.50
CA PHE A 113 8.71 -31.01 5.65
C PHE A 113 8.96 -32.50 5.82
N MET A 114 10.14 -32.86 6.30
CA MET A 114 10.41 -34.21 6.81
C MET A 114 10.43 -34.16 8.34
N PHE A 115 9.70 -35.07 8.97
CA PHE A 115 9.70 -35.24 10.43
C PHE A 115 10.83 -36.17 10.87
N GLU A 116 11.61 -35.75 11.86
CA GLU A 116 12.71 -36.52 12.45
C GLU A 116 12.54 -36.53 13.98
N TYR A 117 12.82 -37.64 14.65
CA TYR A 117 12.98 -37.64 16.11
C TYR A 117 14.17 -38.51 16.54
N GLN A 118 14.90 -38.09 17.57
CA GLN A 118 16.00 -38.86 18.15
C GLN A 118 15.59 -39.42 19.51
N VAL A 119 15.87 -40.70 19.73
CA VAL A 119 15.80 -41.32 21.06
C VAL A 119 17.24 -41.47 21.55
N ALA A 120 17.61 -40.77 22.61
CA ALA A 120 18.91 -40.97 23.25
C ALA A 120 18.94 -42.35 23.91
N SER A 121 19.62 -43.32 23.31
CA SER A 121 19.94 -44.61 23.93
C SER A 121 21.34 -44.51 24.55
N VAL A 122 21.42 -44.39 25.88
CA VAL A 122 22.68 -44.58 26.61
C VAL A 122 22.95 -46.08 26.68
N LYS A 123 24.00 -46.56 25.98
CA LYS A 123 24.58 -47.88 26.25
C LYS A 123 26.07 -47.77 26.58
N THR A 124 26.34 -48.15 27.82
CA THR A 124 27.61 -48.35 28.52
C THR A 124 28.55 -49.30 27.77
N GLN A 125 29.84 -48.94 27.69
CA GLN A 125 30.93 -49.80 27.21
C GLN A 125 31.31 -50.87 28.25
N LEU A 126 31.50 -52.11 27.81
CA LEU A 126 32.42 -53.08 28.44
C LEU A 126 33.00 -54.06 27.39
N SER A 127 34.34 -54.17 27.42
CA SER A 127 35.34 -55.02 26.73
C SER A 127 34.93 -56.43 26.28
N SER A 128 35.37 -56.98 25.13
CA SER A 128 36.73 -57.53 24.82
C SER A 128 36.80 -58.21 23.40
N PRO A 129 37.98 -58.64 22.86
CA PRO A 129 38.28 -58.82 21.41
C PRO A 129 38.36 -60.32 20.92
N PRO A 130 39.06 -60.71 19.81
CA PRO A 130 38.54 -60.86 18.43
C PRO A 130 38.72 -62.28 17.80
N VAL A 131 37.90 -62.68 16.81
CA VAL A 131 38.23 -63.75 15.82
C VAL A 131 37.58 -63.48 14.44
N THR A 132 38.38 -63.63 13.38
CA THR A 132 38.15 -63.52 11.92
C THR A 132 38.11 -64.90 11.22
N PRO A 133 37.85 -65.08 9.89
CA PRO A 133 36.86 -64.47 8.96
C PRO A 133 36.21 -65.58 8.01
N PRO A 134 35.80 -65.39 6.72
CA PRO A 134 34.51 -65.87 6.15
C PRO A 134 34.66 -66.95 5.03
N PRO A 135 33.60 -67.42 4.29
CA PRO A 135 33.08 -66.69 3.10
C PRO A 135 31.59 -66.90 2.67
N GLN A 136 31.10 -65.88 1.92
CA GLN A 136 30.22 -65.92 0.71
C GLN A 136 28.68 -66.16 0.73
N LEU A 137 27.97 -65.05 0.51
CA LEU A 137 27.00 -64.74 -0.57
C LEU A 137 25.94 -65.78 -0.97
N GLN A 138 24.66 -65.47 -0.65
CA GLN A 138 23.56 -65.46 -1.63
C GLN A 138 22.59 -64.31 -1.35
N THR A 139 22.64 -63.31 -2.23
CA THR A 139 21.74 -62.15 -2.27
C THR A 139 20.41 -62.56 -2.89
N LYS A 140 19.31 -62.47 -2.13
CA LYS A 140 17.95 -62.53 -2.70
C LYS A 140 17.54 -61.10 -3.06
N ALA A 141 17.50 -60.82 -4.36
CA ALA A 141 16.99 -59.57 -4.90
C ALA A 141 15.52 -59.39 -4.50
N VAL A 142 15.22 -58.36 -3.71
CA VAL A 142 13.86 -57.83 -3.59
C VAL A 142 13.77 -56.70 -4.60
N ILE A 143 13.06 -56.99 -5.68
CA ILE A 143 12.66 -56.02 -6.70
C ILE A 143 11.69 -55.06 -6.00
N ALA A 144 12.19 -53.89 -5.60
CA ALA A 144 11.33 -52.77 -5.26
C ALA A 144 10.63 -52.34 -6.55
N SER A 145 9.31 -52.56 -6.62
CA SER A 145 8.47 -51.94 -7.62
C SER A 145 8.51 -50.42 -7.43
N VAL A 146 9.43 -49.76 -8.13
CA VAL A 146 9.37 -48.32 -8.35
C VAL A 146 8.17 -48.09 -9.26
N THR A 147 7.01 -47.84 -8.68
CA THR A 147 5.90 -47.26 -9.44
C THR A 147 6.39 -45.91 -9.98
N PRO A 148 6.41 -45.67 -11.29
CA PRO A 148 6.74 -44.35 -11.81
C PRO A 148 5.75 -43.33 -11.20
N PRO A 149 6.18 -42.09 -10.90
CA PRO A 149 5.23 -41.03 -10.56
C PRO A 149 4.17 -40.96 -11.68
N PRO A 150 2.88 -40.78 -11.35
CA PRO A 150 1.85 -40.70 -12.38
C PRO A 150 2.25 -39.64 -13.41
N PRO A 151 2.04 -39.89 -14.72
CA PRO A 151 2.34 -38.90 -15.74
C PRO A 151 1.62 -37.59 -15.37
N GLN A 152 2.39 -36.51 -15.20
CA GLN A 152 1.83 -35.17 -15.12
C GLN A 152 0.97 -34.99 -16.36
N PRO A 153 -0.31 -34.61 -16.25
CA PRO A 153 -1.16 -34.47 -17.42
C PRO A 153 -0.50 -33.45 -18.38
N GLU A 154 0.00 -33.93 -19.52
CA GLU A 154 0.56 -33.10 -20.60
C GLU A 154 -0.50 -32.22 -21.29
N GLY A 155 -1.77 -32.36 -20.88
CA GLY A 155 -2.86 -31.52 -21.35
C GLY A 155 -2.83 -30.14 -20.72
N VAL A 156 -2.75 -29.11 -21.57
CA VAL A 156 -3.06 -27.74 -21.13
C VAL A 156 -4.51 -27.70 -20.67
N THR A 157 -4.71 -27.51 -19.38
CA THR A 157 -6.05 -27.44 -18.79
C THR A 157 -6.81 -26.22 -19.33
N PHE A 158 -8.14 -26.30 -19.40
CA PHE A 158 -8.97 -25.19 -19.86
C PHE A 158 -8.75 -23.90 -19.05
N THR A 159 -8.40 -24.02 -17.77
CA THR A 159 -8.01 -22.90 -16.89
C THR A 159 -6.62 -22.36 -17.17
N GLN A 160 -5.71 -23.11 -17.79
CA GLN A 160 -4.43 -22.61 -18.32
C GLN A 160 -4.60 -21.97 -19.70
N LEU A 161 -5.51 -22.47 -20.54
CA LEU A 161 -5.88 -21.84 -21.82
C LEU A 161 -6.69 -20.54 -21.60
N PHE A 162 -7.52 -20.51 -20.57
CA PHE A 162 -8.32 -19.34 -20.18
C PHE A 162 -8.11 -18.98 -18.70
N PRO A 163 -6.95 -18.39 -18.34
CA PRO A 163 -6.58 -18.05 -16.95
C PRO A 163 -7.58 -17.14 -16.24
N ILE A 164 -8.37 -16.38 -17.00
CA ILE A 164 -9.37 -15.47 -16.45
C ILE A 164 -10.50 -16.20 -15.71
N LEU A 165 -10.81 -17.45 -16.11
CA LEU A 165 -11.89 -18.24 -15.54
C LEU A 165 -11.51 -18.88 -14.20
N SER A 166 -10.23 -19.17 -13.96
CA SER A 166 -9.73 -19.68 -12.66
C SER A 166 -9.37 -18.55 -11.68
N THR A 167 -9.02 -17.37 -12.20
CA THR A 167 -8.44 -16.28 -11.39
C THR A 167 -9.48 -15.24 -10.95
N GLY A 168 -10.78 -15.38 -11.28
CA GLY A 168 -11.79 -14.32 -11.11
C GLY A 168 -11.86 -13.66 -9.72
N ARG A 169 -11.71 -14.44 -8.63
CA ARG A 169 -11.68 -13.91 -7.25
C ARG A 169 -10.32 -13.32 -6.82
N ASP A 170 -9.24 -13.68 -7.49
CA ASP A 170 -7.89 -13.16 -7.22
C ASP A 170 -7.58 -11.93 -8.08
N LEU A 171 -8.20 -11.83 -9.26
CA LEU A 171 -8.17 -10.70 -10.18
C LEU A 171 -8.64 -9.40 -9.51
N THR A 172 -9.75 -9.44 -8.78
CA THR A 172 -10.27 -8.29 -8.02
C THR A 172 -9.45 -7.94 -6.77
N LYS A 173 -8.62 -8.87 -6.28
CA LYS A 173 -7.72 -8.64 -5.13
C LYS A 173 -6.34 -8.14 -5.53
N LYS A 174 -5.93 -8.29 -6.79
CA LYS A 174 -4.67 -7.74 -7.31
C LYS A 174 -4.83 -6.23 -7.54
N ALA A 175 -3.88 -5.46 -7.02
CA ALA A 175 -3.96 -4.00 -6.90
C ALA A 175 -4.17 -3.24 -8.23
N TYR A 176 -3.95 -3.88 -9.39
CA TYR A 176 -3.88 -3.21 -10.69
C TYR A 176 -5.08 -3.42 -11.61
N LEU A 177 -5.99 -4.36 -11.32
CA LEU A 177 -7.13 -4.61 -12.22
C LEU A 177 -8.12 -3.44 -12.24
N VAL A 178 -8.48 -2.93 -11.07
CA VAL A 178 -9.43 -1.80 -10.96
C VAL A 178 -8.88 -0.54 -11.63
N PRO A 179 -7.63 -0.10 -11.39
CA PRO A 179 -7.01 0.98 -12.17
C PRO A 179 -7.04 0.72 -13.68
N GLY A 180 -6.73 -0.50 -14.12
CA GLY A 180 -6.75 -0.86 -15.54
C GLY A 180 -8.13 -0.73 -16.19
N ILE A 181 -9.18 -1.23 -15.54
CA ILE A 181 -10.57 -1.10 -16.01
C ILE A 181 -10.97 0.37 -16.07
N LEU A 182 -10.63 1.16 -15.04
CA LEU A 182 -10.91 2.59 -15.02
C LEU A 182 -10.19 3.31 -16.17
N THR A 183 -8.91 3.03 -16.40
CA THR A 183 -8.17 3.60 -17.55
C THR A 183 -8.86 3.30 -18.87
N VAL A 184 -9.27 2.06 -19.11
CA VAL A 184 -10.00 1.69 -20.35
C VAL A 184 -11.32 2.45 -20.45
N ALA A 185 -12.09 2.55 -19.36
CA ALA A 185 -13.34 3.31 -19.36
C ALA A 185 -13.12 4.80 -19.69
N PHE A 186 -12.09 5.43 -19.10
CA PHE A 186 -11.73 6.82 -19.42
C PHE A 186 -11.29 6.99 -20.88
N VAL A 187 -10.53 6.04 -21.44
CA VAL A 187 -10.16 6.06 -22.86
C VAL A 187 -11.39 6.02 -23.75
N ILE A 188 -12.36 5.14 -23.46
CA ILE A 188 -13.63 5.08 -24.20
C ILE A 188 -14.38 6.41 -24.10
N LEU A 189 -14.45 7.00 -22.91
CA LEU A 189 -15.08 8.31 -22.71
C LEU A 189 -14.36 9.43 -23.46
N LEU A 190 -13.03 9.41 -23.54
CA LEU A 190 -12.25 10.38 -24.31
C LEU A 190 -12.56 10.28 -25.80
N PHE A 191 -12.63 9.07 -26.35
CA PHE A 191 -13.05 8.86 -27.75
C PHE A 191 -14.49 9.32 -27.98
N ALA A 192 -15.41 9.05 -27.04
CA ALA A 192 -16.79 9.52 -27.13
C ALA A 192 -16.93 11.05 -27.01
N ALA A 193 -15.98 11.71 -26.35
CA ALA A 193 -15.95 13.15 -26.18
C ALA A 193 -15.26 13.91 -27.32
N VAL A 194 -14.72 13.20 -28.33
CA VAL A 194 -14.11 13.82 -29.52
C VAL A 194 -15.14 14.74 -30.20
N GLY A 195 -14.72 15.97 -30.50
CA GLY A 195 -15.61 17.01 -31.04
C GLY A 195 -16.32 17.85 -29.98
N THR A 196 -16.18 17.53 -28.69
CA THR A 196 -16.71 18.33 -27.57
C THR A 196 -15.59 18.72 -26.59
N PRO A 197 -14.86 19.83 -26.84
CA PRO A 197 -13.65 20.18 -26.07
C PRO A 197 -13.86 20.26 -24.56
N ILE A 198 -15.01 20.80 -24.12
CA ILE A 198 -15.35 20.92 -22.69
C ILE A 198 -15.44 19.53 -22.04
N VAL A 199 -16.17 18.60 -22.65
CA VAL A 199 -16.35 17.23 -22.13
C VAL A 199 -15.02 16.49 -22.17
N PHE A 200 -14.28 16.62 -23.27
CA PHE A 200 -12.97 16.00 -23.42
C PHE A 200 -12.00 16.44 -22.31
N ASN A 201 -11.93 17.76 -22.05
CA ASN A 201 -11.06 18.33 -21.02
C ASN A 201 -11.49 17.91 -19.61
N LEU A 202 -12.80 17.85 -19.33
CA LEU A 202 -13.33 17.36 -18.06
C LEU A 202 -12.95 15.90 -17.81
N VAL A 203 -13.10 15.03 -18.82
CA VAL A 203 -12.78 13.61 -18.73
C VAL A 203 -11.26 13.43 -18.54
N LEU A 204 -10.45 14.12 -19.34
CA LEU A 204 -8.99 14.05 -19.27
C LEU A 204 -8.46 14.55 -17.94
N ALA A 205 -8.93 15.71 -17.48
CA ALA A 205 -8.52 16.29 -16.19
C ALA A 205 -8.89 15.38 -15.02
N SER A 206 -10.11 14.84 -15.03
CA SER A 206 -10.58 13.91 -13.99
C SER A 206 -9.74 12.63 -13.95
N TYR A 207 -9.35 12.10 -15.11
CA TYR A 207 -8.46 10.95 -15.20
C TYR A 207 -7.09 11.25 -14.61
N LEU A 208 -6.44 12.33 -15.04
CA LEU A 208 -5.10 12.69 -14.59
C LEU A 208 -5.08 13.00 -13.09
N ALA A 209 -6.07 13.74 -12.59
CA ALA A 209 -6.22 14.02 -11.16
C ALA A 209 -6.49 12.74 -10.36
N GLY A 210 -7.36 11.86 -10.85
CA GLY A 210 -7.63 10.57 -10.22
C GLY A 210 -6.42 9.66 -10.17
N ALA A 211 -5.63 9.59 -11.25
CA ALA A 211 -4.40 8.80 -11.33
C ALA A 211 -3.32 9.33 -10.38
N ALA A 212 -3.09 10.65 -10.37
CA ALA A 212 -2.16 11.30 -9.45
C ALA A 212 -2.56 11.08 -7.98
N TYR A 213 -3.86 11.22 -7.67
CA TYR A 213 -4.39 10.95 -6.34
C TYR A 213 -4.22 9.48 -5.95
N TYR A 214 -4.54 8.55 -6.86
CA TYR A 214 -4.40 7.11 -6.63
C TYR A 214 -2.94 6.75 -6.31
N PHE A 215 -1.96 7.37 -6.97
CA PHE A 215 -0.55 7.18 -6.64
C PHE A 215 -0.24 7.59 -5.19
N VAL A 216 -0.69 8.78 -4.75
CA VAL A 216 -0.55 9.21 -3.35
C VAL A 216 -1.27 8.26 -2.38
N TYR A 217 -2.46 7.78 -2.74
CA TYR A 217 -3.23 6.83 -1.95
C TYR A 217 -2.45 5.52 -1.73
N GLN A 218 -1.82 5.00 -2.78
CA GLN A 218 -0.96 3.81 -2.70
C GLN A 218 0.28 4.05 -1.84
N LEU A 219 0.95 5.19 -2.00
CA LEU A 219 2.12 5.55 -1.20
C LEU A 219 1.81 5.66 0.30
N CYS A 220 0.64 6.21 0.65
CA CYS A 220 0.19 6.31 2.04
C CYS A 220 -0.05 4.93 2.66
N GLY A 221 -0.59 3.98 1.89
CA GLY A 221 -0.76 2.61 2.34
C GLY A 221 -1.85 2.40 3.40
N LYS A 222 -2.70 3.40 3.62
CA LYS A 222 -3.81 3.35 4.58
C LYS A 222 -5.13 3.35 3.84
N HIS A 223 -6.04 2.48 4.29
CA HIS A 223 -7.38 2.46 3.71
C HIS A 223 -8.23 3.62 4.27
N LYS A 224 -8.68 4.52 3.38
CA LYS A 224 -9.72 5.51 3.68
C LYS A 224 -10.86 5.31 2.69
N PRO A 225 -12.13 5.25 3.12
CA PRO A 225 -13.23 4.99 2.19
C PRO A 225 -13.29 6.06 1.11
N TRP A 226 -13.36 5.63 -0.16
CA TRP A 226 -13.38 6.54 -1.32
C TRP A 226 -14.49 7.58 -1.28
N TRP A 227 -15.65 7.26 -0.71
CA TRP A 227 -16.74 8.24 -0.57
C TRP A 227 -16.39 9.39 0.39
N VAL A 228 -15.53 9.17 1.40
CA VAL A 228 -15.04 10.26 2.29
C VAL A 228 -14.04 11.13 1.53
N LEU A 229 -13.22 10.52 0.68
CA LEU A 229 -12.25 11.22 -0.16
C LEU A 229 -12.96 12.09 -1.20
N LEU A 230 -13.96 11.51 -1.89
CA LEU A 230 -14.83 12.23 -2.81
C LEU A 230 -15.59 13.36 -2.10
N PHE A 231 -16.08 13.14 -0.88
CA PHE A 231 -16.69 14.20 -0.09
C PHE A 231 -15.72 15.36 0.18
N SER A 232 -14.46 15.08 0.54
CA SER A 232 -13.43 16.13 0.72
C SER A 232 -13.20 16.93 -0.56
N ALA A 233 -13.05 16.23 -1.70
CA ALA A 233 -12.86 16.84 -3.01
C ALA A 233 -14.07 17.71 -3.43
N SER A 234 -15.27 17.15 -3.39
CA SER A 234 -16.50 17.83 -3.78
C SER A 234 -16.83 19.00 -2.87
N THR A 235 -16.60 18.90 -1.56
CA THR A 235 -16.80 20.01 -0.62
C THR A 235 -15.89 21.19 -0.97
N THR A 236 -14.64 20.92 -1.35
CA THR A 236 -13.71 21.97 -1.77
C THR A 236 -14.19 22.65 -3.04
N ALA A 237 -14.62 21.88 -4.04
CA ALA A 237 -15.20 22.45 -5.26
C ALA A 237 -16.47 23.28 -4.96
N LEU A 238 -17.33 22.81 -4.06
CA LEU A 238 -18.51 23.57 -3.62
C LEU A 238 -18.15 24.87 -2.91
N ILE A 239 -17.11 24.87 -2.07
CA ILE A 239 -16.61 26.07 -1.40
C ILE A 239 -16.18 27.13 -2.44
N LEU A 240 -15.46 26.70 -3.47
CA LEU A 240 -14.95 27.59 -4.53
C LEU A 240 -16.05 28.23 -5.39
N VAL A 241 -17.19 27.55 -5.59
CA VAL A 241 -18.35 28.16 -6.29
C VAL A 241 -19.31 28.90 -5.36
N SER A 242 -19.06 28.88 -4.05
CA SER A 242 -19.93 29.51 -3.06
C SER A 242 -19.49 30.95 -2.74
N PRO A 243 -20.38 31.77 -2.16
CA PRO A 243 -20.03 33.10 -1.67
C PRO A 243 -18.93 33.10 -0.58
N LEU A 244 -18.63 31.95 0.03
CA LEU A 244 -17.55 31.82 1.00
C LEU A 244 -16.20 32.23 0.40
N LEU A 245 -15.96 31.89 -0.87
CA LEU A 245 -14.73 32.28 -1.57
C LEU A 245 -14.58 33.81 -1.62
N LEU A 246 -15.66 34.56 -1.82
CA LEU A 246 -15.62 36.03 -1.86
C LEU A 246 -15.17 36.63 -0.52
N GLY A 247 -15.63 36.06 0.60
CA GLY A 247 -15.18 36.46 1.93
C GLY A 247 -13.69 36.20 2.14
N PHE A 248 -13.19 35.05 1.67
CA PHE A 248 -11.76 34.74 1.71
C PHE A 248 -10.94 35.68 0.83
N ILE A 249 -11.37 35.93 -0.40
CA ILE A 249 -10.70 36.88 -1.31
C ILE A 249 -10.62 38.27 -0.66
N TYR A 250 -11.72 38.75 -0.06
CA TYR A 250 -11.72 40.03 0.64
C TYR A 250 -10.69 40.08 1.77
N VAL A 251 -10.68 39.07 2.65
CA VAL A 251 -9.72 39.02 3.76
C VAL A 251 -8.28 38.92 3.26
N PHE A 252 -7.98 38.00 2.35
CA PHE A 252 -6.61 37.66 1.99
C PHE A 252 -6.00 38.55 0.91
N ARG A 253 -6.83 39.14 0.04
CA ARG A 253 -6.38 39.99 -1.07
C ARG A 253 -6.66 41.48 -0.87
N VAL A 254 -7.68 41.86 -0.08
CA VAL A 254 -8.00 43.27 0.18
C VAL A 254 -7.44 43.75 1.53
N ILE A 255 -7.66 42.99 2.61
CA ILE A 255 -7.19 43.38 3.95
C ILE A 255 -5.72 43.00 4.15
N LEU A 256 -5.36 41.77 3.83
CA LEU A 256 -3.99 41.27 3.91
C LEU A 256 -3.22 41.58 2.63
N PRO A 257 -1.87 41.58 2.65
CA PRO A 257 -1.06 41.96 1.50
C PRO A 257 -0.98 40.82 0.48
N GLY A 258 -2.13 40.37 -0.04
CA GLY A 258 -2.27 39.28 -1.00
C GLY A 258 -2.87 39.68 -2.35
N ASP A 259 -3.09 40.97 -2.59
CA ASP A 259 -3.41 41.47 -3.93
C ASP A 259 -2.22 41.16 -4.88
N VAL A 260 -2.46 40.45 -5.97
CA VAL A 260 -1.45 40.11 -6.98
C VAL A 260 -1.60 40.91 -8.26
N ASP A 261 -2.75 41.56 -8.46
CA ASP A 261 -3.12 42.19 -9.72
C ASP A 261 -2.30 43.48 -9.95
N THR A 262 -1.95 44.18 -8.87
CA THR A 262 -1.10 45.39 -8.94
C THR A 262 0.32 45.12 -9.46
N ILE A 263 0.85 43.91 -9.25
CA ILE A 263 2.17 43.51 -9.75
C ILE A 263 2.05 42.81 -11.09
N LEU A 264 1.14 41.85 -11.22
CA LEU A 264 1.03 41.07 -12.45
C LEU A 264 0.52 41.93 -13.61
N ARG A 265 -0.39 42.90 -13.38
CA ARG A 265 -0.91 43.83 -14.41
C ARG A 265 -1.32 43.14 -15.74
N GLY A 266 -1.79 41.89 -15.67
CA GLY A 266 -2.10 41.07 -16.85
C GLY A 266 -0.90 40.45 -17.58
N ALA A 267 0.34 40.73 -17.14
CA ALA A 267 1.55 40.11 -17.64
C ALA A 267 1.69 38.66 -17.14
N GLN A 268 2.09 37.76 -18.05
CA GLN A 268 2.37 36.36 -17.72
C GLN A 268 3.75 36.16 -17.09
N GLN A 269 4.68 37.10 -17.31
CA GLN A 269 6.03 37.05 -16.76
C GLN A 269 6.37 38.37 -16.08
N VAL A 270 7.11 38.27 -14.98
CA VAL A 270 7.54 39.40 -14.15
C VAL A 270 9.05 39.37 -13.96
N SER A 271 9.62 40.56 -13.74
CA SER A 271 11.06 40.72 -13.58
C SER A 271 11.55 40.05 -12.29
N PHE A 272 12.82 39.59 -12.28
CA PHE A 272 13.44 39.04 -11.07
C PHE A 272 13.47 40.04 -9.90
N SER A 273 13.50 41.35 -10.18
CA SER A 273 13.44 42.40 -9.17
C SER A 273 12.10 42.47 -8.43
N GLU A 274 11.00 42.09 -9.09
CA GLU A 274 9.66 42.12 -8.50
C GLU A 274 9.34 40.83 -7.72
N PHE A 275 10.15 39.78 -7.90
CA PHE A 275 9.94 38.46 -7.29
C PHE A 275 9.75 38.49 -5.76
N PRO A 276 10.54 39.22 -4.95
CA PRO A 276 10.33 39.23 -3.49
C PRO A 276 8.94 39.78 -3.11
N SER A 277 8.51 40.84 -3.79
CA SER A 277 7.19 41.47 -3.56
C SER A 277 6.06 40.53 -4.02
N LEU A 278 6.22 39.90 -5.18
CA LEU A 278 5.30 38.89 -5.68
C LEU A 278 5.19 37.69 -4.73
N LEU A 279 6.31 37.20 -4.19
CA LEU A 279 6.34 36.06 -3.28
C LEU A 279 5.54 36.35 -2.01
N VAL A 280 5.68 37.54 -1.42
CA VAL A 280 4.88 37.96 -0.27
C VAL A 280 3.39 37.98 -0.63
N ARG A 281 3.02 38.59 -1.76
CA ARG A 281 1.62 38.63 -2.19
C ARG A 281 1.03 37.26 -2.48
N MET A 282 1.79 36.38 -3.13
CA MET A 282 1.42 34.99 -3.34
C MET A 282 1.33 34.21 -2.04
N PHE A 283 2.14 34.54 -1.02
CA PHE A 283 2.05 33.93 0.30
C PHE A 283 0.71 34.21 0.98
N PHE A 284 0.21 35.43 0.91
CA PHE A 284 -1.09 35.77 1.50
C PHE A 284 -2.27 35.38 0.59
N GLY A 285 -2.24 35.84 -0.66
CA GLY A 285 -3.38 35.80 -1.58
C GLY A 285 -3.62 34.44 -2.25
N ALA A 286 -2.60 33.58 -2.30
CA ALA A 286 -2.71 32.21 -2.79
C ALA A 286 -2.38 31.21 -1.68
N GLY A 287 -1.14 31.20 -1.15
CA GLY A 287 -0.67 30.24 -0.16
C GLY A 287 -1.59 30.11 1.06
N LEU A 288 -1.65 31.14 1.91
CA LEU A 288 -2.46 31.13 3.12
C LEU A 288 -3.95 30.94 2.80
N MET A 289 -4.48 31.71 1.84
CA MET A 289 -5.90 31.65 1.50
C MET A 289 -6.34 30.26 1.04
N GLU A 290 -5.65 29.70 0.04
CA GLU A 290 -6.07 28.48 -0.64
C GLU A 290 -5.75 27.23 0.19
N GLU A 291 -4.63 27.20 0.91
CA GLU A 291 -4.36 26.09 1.85
C GLU A 291 -5.41 26.04 2.97
N LEU A 292 -5.87 27.20 3.45
CA LEU A 292 -6.93 27.24 4.46
C LEU A 292 -8.26 26.76 3.90
N LEU A 293 -8.66 27.24 2.71
CA LEU A 293 -9.89 26.79 2.02
C LEU A 293 -9.89 25.27 1.81
N LYS A 294 -8.79 24.70 1.32
CA LYS A 294 -8.62 23.25 1.12
C LYS A 294 -8.58 22.47 2.44
N ALA A 295 -8.11 23.08 3.52
CA ALA A 295 -8.12 22.44 4.83
C ALA A 295 -9.53 22.36 5.47
N LEU A 296 -10.48 23.21 5.08
CA LEU A 296 -11.84 23.23 5.67
C LEU A 296 -12.54 21.87 5.69
N PRO A 297 -12.66 21.10 4.58
CA PRO A 297 -13.27 19.77 4.63
C PRO A 297 -12.51 18.80 5.53
N VAL A 298 -11.17 18.89 5.57
CA VAL A 298 -10.32 18.03 6.42
C VAL A 298 -10.57 18.33 7.91
N LEU A 299 -10.63 19.62 8.27
CA LEU A 299 -10.94 20.08 9.63
C LEU A 299 -12.38 19.73 10.02
N ALA A 300 -13.34 19.86 9.11
CA ALA A 300 -14.72 19.44 9.34
C ALA A 300 -14.79 17.94 9.64
N LEU A 301 -14.13 17.09 8.85
CA LEU A 301 -14.08 15.64 9.08
C LEU A 301 -13.35 15.28 10.38
N TYR A 302 -12.31 16.03 10.75
CA TYR A 302 -11.66 15.90 12.06
C TYR A 302 -12.63 16.18 13.22
N LEU A 303 -13.43 17.25 13.14
CA LEU A 303 -14.40 17.62 14.17
C LEU A 303 -15.59 16.64 14.22
N ILE A 304 -16.19 16.31 13.07
CA ILE A 304 -17.29 15.34 12.95
C ILE A 304 -16.84 13.98 13.47
N GLY A 305 -15.65 13.54 13.06
CA GLY A 305 -15.05 12.28 13.51
C GLY A 305 -14.99 12.14 15.02
N ARG A 306 -14.81 13.23 15.77
CA ARG A 306 -14.78 13.19 17.25
C ARG A 306 -16.15 13.11 17.90
N ARG A 307 -17.20 13.53 17.20
CA ARG A 307 -18.58 13.58 17.71
C ARG A 307 -19.39 12.32 17.39
N LEU A 308 -18.90 11.46 16.50
CA LEU A 308 -19.61 10.24 16.10
C LEU A 308 -19.61 9.20 17.23
N PRO A 309 -20.78 8.58 17.55
CA PRO A 309 -20.90 7.65 18.67
C PRO A 309 -20.18 6.32 18.39
N SER A 310 -20.34 5.78 17.18
CA SER A 310 -19.81 4.48 16.80
C SER A 310 -18.31 4.55 16.46
N LYS A 311 -17.48 3.73 17.13
CA LYS A 311 -16.04 3.61 16.85
C LYS A 311 -15.74 3.31 15.37
N LYS A 312 -16.54 2.43 14.75
CA LYS A 312 -16.40 2.07 13.34
C LYS A 312 -16.54 3.29 12.41
N TRP A 313 -17.49 4.18 12.71
CA TRP A 313 -17.73 5.38 11.92
C TRP A 313 -16.69 6.47 12.20
N ARG A 314 -16.24 6.59 13.45
CA ARG A 314 -15.12 7.45 13.85
C ARG A 314 -13.87 7.14 13.02
N ASP A 315 -13.46 5.87 12.96
CA ASP A 315 -12.25 5.45 12.25
C ASP A 315 -12.35 5.67 10.73
N ARG A 316 -13.54 5.46 10.16
CA ARG A 316 -13.80 5.63 8.72
C ARG A 316 -13.80 7.10 8.28
N ILE A 317 -14.44 7.98 9.04
CA ILE A 317 -14.67 9.39 8.66
C ILE A 317 -13.55 10.30 9.20
N GLY A 318 -13.22 10.17 10.48
CA GLY A 318 -12.41 11.14 11.21
C GLY A 318 -10.93 11.17 10.83
N VAL A 319 -10.25 12.24 11.26
CA VAL A 319 -8.79 12.36 11.15
C VAL A 319 -8.16 11.99 12.49
N TRP A 320 -7.44 10.87 12.53
CA TRP A 320 -6.84 10.37 13.78
C TRP A 320 -5.33 10.33 13.73
N GLU A 321 -4.75 10.30 12.54
CA GLU A 321 -3.31 10.26 12.33
C GLU A 321 -2.88 11.00 11.05
N PRO A 322 -1.58 11.28 10.85
CA PRO A 322 -1.08 12.00 9.69
C PRO A 322 -1.51 11.40 8.34
N LEU A 323 -1.61 10.07 8.22
CA LEU A 323 -2.04 9.42 6.97
C LEU A 323 -3.50 9.77 6.60
N ASP A 324 -4.41 9.91 7.57
CA ASP A 324 -5.78 10.37 7.29
C ASP A 324 -5.78 11.79 6.73
N GLY A 325 -4.97 12.65 7.36
CA GLY A 325 -4.87 14.06 6.97
C GLY A 325 -4.26 14.23 5.59
N ILE A 326 -3.20 13.49 5.26
CA ILE A 326 -2.59 13.50 3.91
C ILE A 326 -3.64 13.10 2.86
N LEU A 327 -4.32 11.95 3.05
CA LEU A 327 -5.30 11.45 2.09
C LEU A 327 -6.46 12.43 1.86
N LEU A 328 -6.97 13.05 2.93
CA LEU A 328 -8.08 14.00 2.81
C LEU A 328 -7.62 15.36 2.25
N GLY A 329 -6.41 15.80 2.59
CA GLY A 329 -5.80 17.03 2.07
C GLY A 329 -5.50 16.93 0.57
N THR A 330 -4.93 15.81 0.11
CA THR A 330 -4.71 15.60 -1.33
C THR A 330 -6.01 15.39 -2.10
N ALA A 331 -7.04 14.81 -1.48
CA ALA A 331 -8.36 14.69 -2.10
C ALA A 331 -9.02 16.07 -2.24
N SER A 332 -8.94 16.91 -1.20
CA SER A 332 -9.41 18.30 -1.27
C SER A 332 -8.70 19.08 -2.37
N ALA A 333 -7.36 18.95 -2.46
CA ALA A 333 -6.57 19.56 -3.51
C ALA A 333 -6.96 19.09 -4.93
N ALA A 334 -7.30 17.82 -5.10
CA ALA A 334 -7.80 17.32 -6.38
C ALA A 334 -9.10 18.05 -6.79
N GLY A 335 -10.03 18.20 -5.85
CA GLY A 335 -11.29 18.93 -6.07
C GLY A 335 -11.07 20.41 -6.38
N PHE A 336 -10.14 21.06 -5.65
CA PHE A 336 -9.72 22.43 -5.92
C PHE A 336 -9.18 22.58 -7.35
N THR A 337 -8.20 21.75 -7.71
CA THR A 337 -7.49 21.86 -8.98
C THR A 337 -8.40 21.60 -10.17
N LEU A 338 -9.29 20.60 -10.07
CA LEU A 338 -10.23 20.30 -11.14
C LEU A 338 -11.13 21.49 -11.45
N LEU A 339 -11.67 22.16 -10.43
CA LEU A 339 -12.54 23.31 -10.63
C LEU A 339 -11.76 24.55 -11.07
N GLU A 340 -10.65 24.86 -10.42
CA GLU A 340 -9.81 26.01 -10.74
C GLU A 340 -9.26 25.92 -12.17
N THR A 341 -8.69 24.77 -12.52
CA THR A 341 -8.04 24.58 -13.82
C THR A 341 -9.06 24.58 -14.96
N LEU A 342 -10.20 23.90 -14.79
CA LEU A 342 -11.21 23.80 -15.85
C LEU A 342 -12.12 25.03 -15.91
N GLY A 343 -12.38 25.69 -14.78
CA GLY A 343 -13.29 26.82 -14.69
C GLY A 343 -12.65 28.17 -14.98
N GLN A 344 -11.36 28.35 -14.70
CA GLN A 344 -10.67 29.63 -14.87
C GLN A 344 -9.47 29.53 -15.81
N TYR A 345 -8.53 28.61 -15.55
CA TYR A 345 -7.27 28.61 -16.30
C TYR A 345 -7.40 28.21 -17.76
N VAL A 346 -8.03 27.07 -18.05
CA VAL A 346 -8.15 26.57 -19.43
C VAL A 346 -8.93 27.56 -20.31
N PRO A 347 -10.09 28.11 -19.87
CA PRO A 347 -10.78 29.15 -20.61
C PRO A 347 -9.91 30.39 -20.87
N ASN A 348 -9.19 30.88 -19.86
CA ASN A 348 -8.34 32.07 -20.00
C ASN A 348 -7.18 31.85 -20.99
N ILE A 349 -6.56 30.66 -21.00
CA ILE A 349 -5.49 30.33 -21.95
C ILE A 349 -6.04 30.27 -23.37
N ILE A 350 -7.15 29.55 -23.58
CA ILE A 350 -7.80 29.45 -24.89
C ILE A 350 -8.14 30.86 -25.39
N GLN A 351 -8.76 31.69 -24.55
CA GLN A 351 -9.11 33.06 -24.91
C GLN A 351 -7.89 33.90 -25.30
N ASN A 352 -6.81 33.87 -24.51
CA ASN A 352 -5.61 34.64 -24.79
C ASN A 352 -4.92 34.21 -26.10
N ILE A 353 -4.84 32.91 -26.38
CA ILE A 353 -4.23 32.41 -27.61
C ILE A 353 -5.16 32.68 -28.81
N THR A 354 -6.47 32.52 -28.65
CA THR A 354 -7.45 32.89 -29.69
C THR A 354 -7.30 34.36 -30.09
N LEU A 355 -7.10 35.25 -29.11
CA LEU A 355 -6.85 36.67 -29.37
C LEU A 355 -5.53 36.94 -30.11
N GLN A 356 -4.51 36.10 -29.95
CA GLN A 356 -3.18 36.31 -30.52
C GLN A 356 -2.95 35.59 -31.86
N ALA A 357 -3.53 34.40 -32.03
CA ALA A 357 -3.21 33.47 -33.11
C ALA A 357 -4.46 32.93 -33.84
N GLY A 358 -5.65 33.41 -33.50
CA GLY A 358 -6.93 32.97 -34.09
C GLY A 358 -7.53 31.73 -33.41
N GLU A 359 -8.82 31.49 -33.65
CA GLU A 359 -9.60 30.45 -32.96
C GLU A 359 -8.99 29.05 -33.08
N GLY A 360 -8.57 28.64 -34.29
CA GLY A 360 -7.99 27.31 -34.52
C GLY A 360 -6.67 27.07 -33.78
N ALA A 361 -5.84 28.11 -33.60
CA ALA A 361 -4.60 28.00 -32.82
C ALA A 361 -4.87 28.03 -31.31
N GLY A 362 -5.88 28.79 -30.87
CA GLY A 362 -6.32 28.87 -29.48
C GLY A 362 -6.79 27.53 -28.93
N GLU A 363 -7.60 26.82 -29.70
CA GLU A 363 -8.09 25.49 -29.31
C GLU A 363 -6.96 24.45 -29.30
N LEU A 364 -6.13 24.40 -30.35
CA LEU A 364 -5.06 23.42 -30.48
C LEU A 364 -4.00 23.58 -29.37
N LEU A 365 -3.51 24.80 -29.15
CA LEU A 365 -2.49 25.07 -28.13
C LEU A 365 -3.08 25.00 -26.72
N GLY A 366 -4.33 25.40 -26.52
CA GLY A 366 -5.05 25.20 -25.27
C GLY A 366 -5.10 23.73 -24.86
N LEU A 367 -5.37 22.83 -25.83
CA LEU A 367 -5.36 21.38 -25.62
C LEU A 367 -3.95 20.81 -25.38
N GLN A 368 -2.94 21.27 -26.12
CA GLN A 368 -1.55 20.80 -25.94
C GLN A 368 -0.97 21.19 -24.58
N LEU A 369 -1.31 22.37 -24.07
CA LEU A 369 -0.84 22.86 -22.77
C LEU A 369 -1.63 22.28 -21.58
N LEU A 370 -2.82 21.73 -21.83
CA LEU A 370 -3.68 21.19 -20.80
C LEU A 370 -3.05 20.00 -20.07
N ILE A 371 -2.42 19.06 -20.77
CA ILE A 371 -1.82 17.87 -20.13
C ILE A 371 -0.66 18.26 -19.20
N PRO A 372 0.40 18.98 -19.65
CA PRO A 372 1.49 19.37 -18.76
C PRO A 372 1.03 20.26 -17.61
N ARG A 373 0.04 21.14 -17.86
CA ARG A 373 -0.45 22.06 -16.84
C ARG A 373 -1.31 21.38 -15.79
N ILE A 374 -2.21 20.47 -16.18
CA ILE A 374 -2.98 19.67 -15.23
C ILE A 374 -2.03 18.80 -14.41
N LEU A 375 -1.09 18.12 -15.06
CA LEU A 375 -0.10 17.31 -14.34
C LEU A 375 0.67 18.18 -13.34
N GLY A 376 1.22 19.33 -13.75
CA GLY A 376 1.98 20.21 -12.85
C GLY A 376 1.12 20.82 -11.73
N SER A 377 -0.07 21.33 -12.05
CA SER A 377 -0.97 21.97 -11.09
C SER A 377 -1.50 20.97 -10.08
N VAL A 378 -2.09 19.85 -10.54
CA VAL A 378 -2.61 18.79 -9.67
C VAL A 378 -1.50 18.27 -8.75
N ALA A 379 -0.32 18.03 -9.32
CA ALA A 379 0.83 17.55 -8.60
C ALA A 379 1.27 18.54 -7.51
N GLY A 380 1.36 19.83 -7.83
CA GLY A 380 1.62 20.90 -6.89
C GLY A 380 0.58 20.92 -5.77
N HIS A 381 -0.71 21.09 -6.11
CA HIS A 381 -1.80 21.20 -5.14
C HIS A 381 -1.87 20.01 -4.19
N MET A 382 -1.65 18.79 -4.68
CA MET A 382 -1.56 17.61 -3.83
C MET A 382 -0.32 17.64 -2.92
N ALA A 383 0.83 18.14 -3.39
CA ALA A 383 2.05 18.19 -2.59
C ALA A 383 1.89 19.05 -1.33
N TYR A 384 1.53 20.32 -1.48
CA TYR A 384 1.43 21.23 -0.32
C TYR A 384 0.17 20.98 0.54
N SER A 385 -0.99 20.66 -0.04
CA SER A 385 -2.17 20.36 0.77
C SER A 385 -2.10 18.98 1.44
N GLY A 386 -1.44 18.01 0.81
CA GLY A 386 -1.09 16.74 1.45
C GLY A 386 -0.10 16.95 2.60
N TYR A 387 0.90 17.80 2.40
CA TYR A 387 1.84 18.21 3.44
C TYR A 387 1.13 18.93 4.60
N PHE A 388 0.21 19.85 4.34
CA PHE A 388 -0.57 20.46 5.43
C PHE A 388 -1.48 19.43 6.12
N GLY A 389 -2.09 18.53 5.34
CA GLY A 389 -2.85 17.39 5.83
C GLY A 389 -2.07 16.53 6.84
N TYR A 390 -0.78 16.30 6.60
CA TYR A 390 0.11 15.62 7.56
C TYR A 390 0.10 16.31 8.93
N PHE A 391 0.22 17.65 8.99
CA PHE A 391 0.20 18.40 10.25
C PHE A 391 -1.17 18.38 10.92
N ILE A 392 -2.26 18.44 10.15
CA ILE A 392 -3.62 18.28 10.70
C ILE A 392 -3.75 16.92 11.39
N GLY A 393 -3.32 15.83 10.74
CA GLY A 393 -3.34 14.51 11.35
C GLY A 393 -2.34 14.33 12.49
N LEU A 394 -1.17 14.97 12.43
CA LEU A 394 -0.19 14.97 13.53
C LEU A 394 -0.74 15.69 14.77
N SER A 395 -1.49 16.76 14.57
CA SER A 395 -2.16 17.49 15.66
C SER A 395 -3.19 16.63 16.39
N ALA A 396 -3.79 15.65 15.69
CA ALA A 396 -4.68 14.66 16.29
C ALA A 396 -3.92 13.67 17.19
N LEU A 397 -2.72 13.23 16.79
CA LEU A 397 -1.86 12.36 17.59
C LEU A 397 -1.20 13.06 18.78
N LYS A 398 -0.91 14.36 18.65
CA LYS A 398 -0.19 15.17 19.64
C LYS A 398 -1.04 16.34 20.15
N PRO A 399 -2.14 16.05 20.88
CA PRO A 399 -3.14 17.05 21.25
C PRO A 399 -2.58 18.18 22.13
N SER A 400 -1.52 17.95 22.90
CA SER A 400 -0.88 18.97 23.75
C SER A 400 -0.08 20.02 22.97
N LYS A 401 0.31 19.72 21.73
CA LYS A 401 1.09 20.61 20.85
C LYS A 401 0.33 21.00 19.58
N ARG A 402 -0.99 20.78 19.55
CA ARG A 402 -1.82 20.89 18.34
C ARG A 402 -1.68 22.25 17.64
N TRP A 403 -1.66 23.34 18.40
CA TRP A 403 -1.62 24.68 17.84
C TRP A 403 -0.27 24.99 17.18
N THR A 404 0.83 24.64 17.84
CA THR A 404 2.17 24.76 17.25
C THR A 404 2.29 23.95 15.97
N ILE A 405 1.79 22.71 15.98
CA ILE A 405 1.82 21.81 14.81
C ILE A 405 1.01 22.41 13.66
N LEU A 406 -0.20 22.88 13.92
CA LEU A 406 -1.07 23.46 12.89
C LEU A 406 -0.49 24.74 12.30
N VAL A 407 0.03 25.66 13.13
CA VAL A 407 0.64 26.91 12.66
C VAL A 407 1.87 26.62 11.80
N VAL A 408 2.78 25.76 12.27
CA VAL A 408 3.96 25.38 11.50
C VAL A 408 3.57 24.76 10.16
N GLY A 409 2.65 23.79 10.17
CA GLY A 409 2.19 23.14 8.95
C GLY A 409 1.52 24.09 7.97
N TYR A 410 0.67 24.98 8.47
CA TYR A 410 -0.04 25.94 7.64
C TYR A 410 0.90 26.95 6.96
N PHE A 411 1.82 27.55 7.72
CA PHE A 411 2.77 28.52 7.18
C PHE A 411 3.76 27.87 6.21
N THR A 412 4.28 26.68 6.52
CA THR A 412 5.24 26.00 5.65
C THR A 412 4.61 25.50 4.35
N ALA A 413 3.40 24.94 4.40
CA ALA A 413 2.66 24.56 3.20
C ALA A 413 2.31 25.78 2.33
N SER A 414 1.86 26.87 2.95
CA SER A 414 1.56 28.14 2.26
C SER A 414 2.80 28.73 1.62
N GLY A 415 3.97 28.59 2.26
CA GLY A 415 5.27 29.02 1.71
C GLY A 415 5.67 28.25 0.46
N LEU A 416 5.53 26.91 0.48
CA LEU A 416 5.80 26.07 -0.70
C LEU A 416 4.87 26.42 -1.87
N HIS A 417 3.59 26.63 -1.58
CA HIS A 417 2.60 27.02 -2.58
C HIS A 417 2.93 28.42 -3.16
N ALA A 418 3.19 29.40 -2.31
CA ALA A 418 3.59 30.74 -2.75
C ALA A 418 4.83 30.73 -3.62
N LEU A 419 5.81 29.91 -3.25
CA LEU A 419 7.05 29.74 -4.00
C LEU A 419 6.78 29.15 -5.39
N TRP A 420 5.89 28.15 -5.50
CA TRP A 420 5.46 27.59 -6.79
C TRP A 420 4.82 28.67 -7.68
N ASN A 421 3.83 29.41 -7.16
CA ASN A 421 3.12 30.42 -7.93
C ASN A 421 4.04 31.56 -8.37
N ALA A 422 4.83 32.12 -7.44
CA ALA A 422 5.74 33.23 -7.76
C ALA A 422 6.84 32.81 -8.75
N THR A 423 7.39 31.61 -8.60
CA THR A 423 8.45 31.09 -9.50
C THR A 423 7.89 30.81 -10.89
N GLY A 424 6.65 30.33 -10.99
CA GLY A 424 5.98 30.08 -12.26
C GLY A 424 5.81 31.32 -13.13
N SER A 425 5.81 32.51 -12.51
CA SER A 425 5.77 33.80 -13.21
C SER A 425 7.15 34.35 -13.60
N VAL A 426 8.24 33.64 -13.28
CA VAL A 426 9.62 34.10 -13.54
C VAL A 426 10.42 33.10 -14.36
N SER A 427 10.37 31.80 -14.04
CA SER A 427 11.16 30.78 -14.75
C SER A 427 10.55 29.39 -14.65
N GLY A 428 10.30 28.77 -15.80
CA GLY A 428 9.85 27.38 -15.89
C GLY A 428 10.87 26.35 -15.38
N LEU A 429 12.17 26.63 -15.54
CA LEU A 429 13.22 25.74 -15.02
C LEU A 429 13.27 25.77 -13.48
N LEU A 430 13.21 26.96 -12.88
CA LEU A 430 13.13 27.09 -11.42
C LEU A 430 11.82 26.50 -10.89
N LEU A 431 10.71 26.63 -11.63
CA LEU A 431 9.43 26.02 -11.26
C LEU A 431 9.55 24.49 -11.15
N ALA A 432 10.27 23.84 -12.09
CA ALA A 432 10.53 22.41 -12.02
C ALA A 432 11.29 22.02 -10.73
N VAL A 433 12.29 22.81 -10.34
CA VAL A 433 13.03 22.61 -9.08
C VAL A 433 12.10 22.75 -7.86
N VAL A 434 11.25 23.77 -7.83
CA VAL A 434 10.26 23.96 -6.76
C VAL A 434 9.24 22.82 -6.70
N GLY A 435 8.88 22.26 -7.86
CA GLY A 435 8.03 21.07 -7.96
C GLY A 435 8.65 19.84 -7.30
N VAL A 436 9.90 19.54 -7.66
CA VAL A 436 10.67 18.44 -7.06
C VAL A 436 10.79 18.63 -5.54
N LEU A 437 11.09 19.86 -5.09
CA LEU A 437 11.16 20.20 -3.67
C LEU A 437 9.82 19.94 -2.96
N SER A 438 8.71 20.39 -3.54
CA SER A 438 7.37 20.20 -2.97
C SER A 438 7.02 18.71 -2.83
N TYR A 439 7.38 17.89 -3.82
CA TYR A 439 7.21 16.44 -3.76
C TYR A 439 8.13 15.76 -2.76
N ALA A 440 9.35 16.26 -2.56
CA ALA A 440 10.23 15.77 -1.52
C ALA A 440 9.61 16.00 -0.13
N PHE A 441 9.00 17.17 0.10
CA PHE A 441 8.27 17.48 1.33
C PHE A 441 7.07 16.54 1.55
N LEU A 442 6.23 16.35 0.53
CA LEU A 442 5.10 15.41 0.61
C LEU A 442 5.59 13.98 0.88
N THR A 443 6.61 13.52 0.16
CA THR A 443 7.15 12.16 0.29
C THR A 443 7.74 11.94 1.68
N ALA A 444 8.52 12.90 2.19
CA ALA A 444 9.04 12.87 3.55
C ALA A 444 7.91 12.84 4.60
N ALA A 445 6.85 13.62 4.39
CA ALA A 445 5.67 13.60 5.26
C ALA A 445 4.95 12.23 5.23
N ILE A 446 4.78 11.60 4.05
CA ILE A 446 4.21 10.26 3.92
C ILE A 446 5.07 9.22 4.64
N LEU A 447 6.39 9.23 4.44
CA LEU A 447 7.30 8.29 5.09
C LEU A 447 7.26 8.46 6.61
N LYS A 448 7.25 9.70 7.10
CA LYS A 448 7.13 9.99 8.53
C LYS A 448 5.76 9.60 9.08
N ALA A 449 4.69 9.85 8.34
CA ALA A 449 3.33 9.45 8.70
C ALA A 449 3.20 7.93 8.89
N ARG A 450 3.79 7.15 7.97
CA ARG A 450 3.82 5.69 8.05
C ARG A 450 4.58 5.20 9.28
N ALA A 451 5.70 5.85 9.61
CA ALA A 451 6.48 5.50 10.80
C ALA A 451 5.74 5.82 12.11
N LEU A 452 4.96 6.91 12.15
CA LEU A 452 4.21 7.35 13.32
C LEU A 452 2.84 6.66 13.48
N SER A 453 2.37 5.94 12.46
CA SER A 453 1.00 5.41 12.40
C SER A 453 0.72 4.38 13.51
N PRO A 454 -0.25 4.62 14.42
CA PRO A 454 -0.62 3.61 15.42
C PRO A 454 -1.22 2.34 14.79
N THR A 455 -1.76 2.45 13.58
CA THR A 455 -2.37 1.34 12.84
C THR A 455 -1.42 0.73 11.79
N ARG A 456 -0.09 0.93 11.95
CA ARG A 456 0.95 0.45 11.01
C ARG A 456 0.80 -1.02 10.62
N ASN A 457 0.45 -1.90 11.56
CA ASN A 457 0.30 -3.35 11.31
C ASN A 457 -0.91 -3.71 10.42
N SER A 458 -1.88 -2.81 10.31
CA SER A 458 -3.07 -2.97 9.45
C SER A 458 -2.97 -2.22 8.12
N ASN A 459 -1.94 -1.40 7.93
CA ASN A 459 -1.69 -0.68 6.68
C ASN A 459 -1.25 -1.68 5.59
N PHE A 460 -1.67 -1.47 4.36
CA PHE A 460 -1.37 -2.40 3.27
C PHE A 460 0.02 -2.15 2.66
N ALA A 461 0.56 -0.92 2.74
CA ALA A 461 1.93 -0.63 2.26
C ALA A 461 3.04 -1.10 3.22
N THR A 462 2.74 -1.37 4.49
CA THR A 462 3.71 -1.92 5.45
C THR A 462 3.98 -3.40 5.26
N ARG A 463 3.23 -4.06 4.36
CA ARG A 463 3.52 -5.41 3.87
C ARG A 463 4.56 -5.44 2.74
N PHE A 464 4.97 -4.29 2.22
CA PHE A 464 5.99 -4.18 1.15
C PHE A 464 7.40 -3.86 1.67
N GLY A 465 7.59 -3.71 2.99
CA GLY A 465 8.84 -3.21 3.57
C GLY A 465 9.70 -4.23 4.31
N ASN A 466 9.30 -5.50 4.35
CA ASN A 466 10.14 -6.58 4.90
C ASN A 466 10.59 -7.47 3.74
N LEU A 467 11.53 -6.96 2.95
CA LEU A 467 12.49 -7.83 2.26
C LEU A 467 13.71 -7.96 3.19
N PRO A 468 14.23 -9.18 3.40
CA PRO A 468 15.41 -9.43 4.24
C PRO A 468 16.68 -8.77 3.71
#